data_AF-F3GN12-F1
#
_entry.id   AF-F3GN12-F1
#
_cell.length_a   1.000
_cell.length_b   1.000
_cell.length_c   1.000
_cell.angle_alpha   90.00
_cell.angle_beta   90.00
_cell.angle_gamma   90.00
#
_symmetry.space_group_name_H-M   'P 1'
#
loop_
_entity.id
_entity.type
_entity.pdbx_description
1 polymer ?
#
loop_
_entity_poly.entity_id
_entity_poly.type
_entity_poly.pdbx_seq_one_letter_code
_entity_poly.pdbx_strand_id
1 'polypeptide(L)' 'MALVLKPALILLDEPTSALDRTVQKQVVALLRELQEKHGLTYLFISHDLAVVKALAHAVLVAT' A
#
# COMPACT_ATOMS: atom_id res chain seq x y z
N MET A 1 14.71 -2.28 3.11
CA MET A 1 15.27 -2.14 4.49
C MET A 1 14.19 -2.23 5.56
N ALA A 2 13.01 -1.61 5.41
CA ALA A 2 11.94 -1.66 6.42
C ALA A 2 11.49 -3.07 6.84
N LEU A 3 11.36 -4.01 5.90
CA LEU A 3 10.90 -5.39 6.19
C LEU A 3 11.86 -6.23 7.03
N VAL A 4 13.15 -5.86 7.10
CA VAL A 4 14.17 -6.62 7.86
C VAL A 4 13.84 -6.64 9.35
N LEU A 5 13.20 -5.58 9.84
CA LEU A 5 12.78 -5.45 11.23
C LEU A 5 11.48 -6.20 11.56
N LYS A 6 10.87 -6.88 10.59
CA LYS A 6 9.56 -7.56 10.71
C LYS A 6 8.52 -6.67 11.41
N PRO A 7 8.29 -5.44 10.91
CA PRO A 7 7.37 -4.53 11.57
C PRO A 7 5.94 -5.06 11.50
N ALA A 8 5.13 -4.78 12.51
CA ALA A 8 3.68 -5.06 12.47
C ALA A 8 2.92 -4.05 11.59
N LEU A 9 3.48 -2.84 11.41
CA LEU A 9 2.87 -1.73 10.68
C LEU A 9 3.88 -1.08 9.73
N ILE A 10 3.44 -0.77 8.52
CA ILE A 10 4.19 0.04 7.55
C ILE A 10 3.33 1.24 7.14
N LEU A 11 3.94 2.43 7.24
CA LEU A 11 3.38 3.68 6.75
C LEU A 11 3.88 3.93 5.32
N LEU A 12 2.96 4.21 4.40
CA LEU A 12 3.26 4.50 3.00
C LEU A 12 2.64 5.84 2.61
N ASP A 13 3.47 6.83 2.32
CA ASP A 13 3.00 8.11 1.82
C ASP A 13 3.00 8.07 0.27
N GLU A 14 1.81 8.16 -0.31
CA GLU A 14 1.55 8.06 -1.76
C GLU A 14 2.41 7.01 -2.51
N PRO A 15 2.30 5.69 -2.18
CA PRO A 15 3.25 4.65 -2.60
C PRO A 15 3.34 4.38 -4.11
N THR A 16 2.42 4.92 -4.89
CA THR A 16 2.35 4.72 -6.34
C THR A 16 2.33 6.03 -7.12
N SER A 17 2.59 7.16 -6.45
CA SER A 17 2.70 8.45 -7.14
C SER A 17 3.83 8.42 -8.18
N ALA A 18 3.68 9.20 -9.25
CA ALA A 18 4.61 9.28 -10.38
C ALA A 18 4.85 7.97 -11.19
N LEU A 19 4.15 6.88 -10.90
CA LEU A 19 4.21 5.64 -11.69
C LEU A 19 3.16 5.66 -12.80
N ASP A 20 3.48 5.03 -13.93
CA ASP A 20 2.46 4.72 -14.93
C ASP A 20 1.48 3.64 -14.41
N ARG A 21 0.31 3.54 -15.06
CA ARG A 21 -0.76 2.63 -14.62
C ARG A 21 -0.39 1.15 -14.65
N THR A 22 0.57 0.75 -15.49
CA THR A 22 1.01 -0.66 -15.56
C THR A 22 1.90 -0.97 -14.36
N VAL A 23 2.89 -0.11 -14.09
CA VAL A 23 3.81 -0.27 -12.97
C VAL A 23 3.08 -0.14 -11.63
N GLN A 24 2.13 0.79 -11.52
CA GLN A 24 1.28 0.92 -10.34
C GLN A 24 0.57 -0.39 -9.97
N LYS A 25 -0.01 -1.11 -10.95
CA LYS A 25 -0.65 -2.41 -10.69
C LYS A 25 0.33 -3.44 -10.17
N GLN A 26 1.55 -3.45 -10.69
CA GLN A 26 2.61 -4.35 -10.23
C GLN A 26 3.01 -4.04 -8.78
N VAL A 27 3.15 -2.76 -8.43
CA VAL A 27 3.46 -2.33 -7.06
C VAL A 27 2.34 -2.71 -6.10
N VAL A 28 1.08 -2.47 -6.48
CA VAL A 28 -0.09 -2.87 -5.68
C VAL A 28 -0.11 -4.39 -5.45
N ALA A 29 0.14 -5.19 -6.50
CA ALA A 29 0.20 -6.65 -6.38
C ALA A 29 1.31 -7.08 -5.42
N LEU A 30 2.51 -6.51 -5.57
CA LEU A 30 3.64 -6.79 -4.68
C LEU A 30 3.33 -6.44 -3.22
N LEU A 31 2.69 -5.30 -2.96
CA LEU A 31 2.30 -4.92 -1.61
C LEU A 31 1.30 -5.92 -1.03
N ARG A 32 0.30 -6.40 -1.80
CA ARG A 32 -0.62 -7.44 -1.31
C ARG A 32 0.10 -8.74 -0.97
N GLU A 33 1.00 -9.19 -1.85
CA GLU A 33 1.78 -10.42 -1.61
C GLU A 33 2.63 -10.32 -0.35
N LEU A 34 3.27 -9.16 -0.12
CA LEU A 34 4.03 -8.91 1.09
C LEU A 34 3.13 -8.86 2.33
N GLN A 35 1.94 -8.27 2.22
CA GLN A 35 0.96 -8.22 3.29
C GLN A 35 0.56 -9.63 3.74
N GLU A 36 0.16 -10.48 2.79
CA GLU A 36 -0.28 -11.85 3.03
C GLU A 36 0.85 -12.71 3.59
N LYS A 37 2.06 -12.59 3.01
CA LYS A 37 3.23 -13.38 3.40
C LYS A 37 3.74 -13.05 4.80
N HIS A 38 3.68 -11.77 5.21
CA HIS A 38 4.31 -11.28 6.42
C HIS A 38 3.32 -10.81 7.50
N GLY A 39 2.01 -10.87 7.24
CA GLY A 39 0.98 -10.39 8.17
C GLY A 39 1.07 -8.89 8.44
N LEU A 40 1.42 -8.09 7.41
CA LEU A 40 1.68 -6.67 7.57
C LEU A 40 0.37 -5.88 7.67
N THR A 41 0.37 -4.86 8.52
CA THR A 41 -0.65 -3.80 8.47
C THR A 41 -0.09 -2.64 7.64
N TYR A 42 -0.91 -2.12 6.72
CA TYR A 42 -0.59 -0.91 5.96
C TYR A 42 -1.46 0.25 6.42
N LEU A 43 -0.82 1.37 6.70
CA LEU A 43 -1.46 2.68 6.72
C LEU A 43 -0.89 3.46 5.55
N PHE A 44 -1.73 3.93 4.65
CA PHE A 44 -1.25 4.66 3.48
C PHE A 44 -2.14 5.84 3.15
N ILE A 45 -1.53 6.83 2.50
CA ILE A 45 -2.19 8.01 1.96
C ILE A 45 -2.23 7.88 0.44
N SER A 46 -3.38 8.15 -0.16
CA SER A 46 -3.53 8.14 -1.62
C SER A 46 -4.72 8.97 -2.05
N HIS A 47 -4.56 9.71 -3.14
CA HIS A 47 -5.65 10.35 -3.87
C HIS A 47 -6.22 9.45 -4.99
N ASP A 48 -5.62 8.28 -5.25
CA ASP A 48 -6.07 7.35 -6.28
C ASP A 48 -7.02 6.29 -5.71
N LEU A 49 -8.31 6.42 -6.04
CA LEU A 49 -9.36 5.50 -5.61
C LEU A 49 -9.15 4.06 -6.11
N ALA A 50 -8.44 3.83 -7.22
CA ALA A 50 -8.13 2.49 -7.68
C ALA A 50 -7.14 1.77 -6.75
N VAL A 51 -6.17 2.51 -6.20
CA VAL A 51 -5.23 2.00 -5.18
C VAL A 51 -5.96 1.75 -3.88
N VAL A 52 -6.77 2.71 -3.44
CA VAL A 52 -7.60 2.58 -2.22
C VAL A 52 -8.45 1.32 -2.30
N LYS A 53 -9.17 1.12 -3.41
CA LYS A 53 -10.02 -0.06 -3.61
C LYS A 53 -9.24 -1.38 -3.61
N ALA A 54 -7.98 -1.37 -4.05
CA ALA A 54 -7.18 -2.59 -4.18
C ALA A 54 -6.45 -3.00 -2.89
N LEU A 55 -6.13 -2.05 -2.02
CA LEU A 55 -5.28 -2.27 -0.83
C LEU A 55 -5.98 -1.99 0.50
N ALA A 56 -6.93 -1.04 0.54
CA ALA A 56 -7.52 -0.62 1.80
C ALA A 56 -8.60 -1.59 2.28
N HIS A 57 -8.53 -1.95 3.56
CA HIS A 57 -9.60 -2.69 4.26
C HIS A 57 -10.55 -1.73 4.99
N ALA A 58 -10.04 -0.59 5.44
CA ALA A 58 -10.79 0.51 6.02
C ALA A 58 -10.26 1.83 5.43
N VAL A 59 -11.13 2.82 5.33
CA VAL A 59 -10.82 4.12 4.72
C VAL A 59 -11.23 5.23 5.68
N LEU A 60 -10.34 6.19 5.88
CA LEU A 60 -10.62 7.45 6.56
C LEU A 60 -10.48 8.58 5.54
N VAL A 61 -11.42 9.52 5.56
CA VAL A 61 -11.41 10.69 4.66
C VAL A 61 -11.07 11.92 5.48
N ALA A 62 -10.00 12.61 5.12
CA ALA A 62 -9.67 13.92 5.65
C ALA A 62 -10.31 14.98 4.75
N THR A 63 -11.15 15.84 5.33
CA THR A 63 -11.78 17.00 4.67
C THR A 63 -10.94 18.26 4.80
#